data_AF-A0A7L3UWM6-F1
#
_entry.id   AF-A0A7L3UWM6-F1
#
_cell.length_a   1.000
_cell.length_b   1.000
_cell.length_c   1.000
_cell.angle_alpha   90.00
_cell.angle_beta   90.00
_cell.angle_gamma   90.00
#
_symmetry.space_group_name_H-M   'P 1'
#
loop_
_entity.id
_entity.type
_entity.pdbx_description
1 polymer ?
#
loop_
_entity_poly.entity_id
_entity_poly.type
_entity_poly.pdbx_seq_one_letter_code
_entity_poly.pdbx_strand_id
1 'polypeptide(L)'
;ATSNVFAMFDQSQIQEFKEAFNMIDQNRDGFIDKEDLHDMLASLGKNPTDEYLDAMMNEAPGPINFTMFLTMFGEKLNGTDPEDVIRNAFACFDEEATGM
;
A
#
# COMPACT_ATOMS: atom_id res chain seq x y z
N ALA A 1 16.18 12.88 -7.44
CA ALA A 1 16.38 13.05 -5.99
C ALA A 1 15.60 11.95 -5.31
N THR A 2 16.23 11.13 -4.47
CA THR A 2 15.56 10.08 -3.70
C THR A 2 14.63 10.75 -2.69
N SER A 3 13.36 10.91 -3.04
CA SER A 3 12.32 11.30 -2.09
C SER A 3 12.45 10.37 -0.89
N ASN A 4 12.65 10.93 0.30
CA ASN A 4 12.83 10.15 1.51
C ASN A 4 11.44 9.59 1.86
N VAL A 5 10.99 8.55 1.17
CA VAL A 5 9.63 7.98 1.32
C VAL A 5 9.36 7.54 2.75
N PHE A 6 10.42 7.17 3.47
CA PHE A 6 10.39 6.91 4.91
C PHE A 6 10.04 8.14 5.77
N ALA A 7 10.16 9.36 5.24
CA ALA A 7 9.72 10.58 5.92
C ALA A 7 8.26 10.93 5.63
N MET A 8 7.60 10.24 4.70
CA MET A 8 6.16 10.41 4.43
C MET A 8 5.28 9.62 5.39
N PHE A 9 5.86 8.67 6.13
CA PHE A 9 5.14 7.75 7.01
C PHE A 9 5.71 7.81 8.43
N ASP A 10 4.84 7.69 9.43
CA ASP A 10 5.25 7.56 10.81
C ASP A 10 5.83 6.16 11.10
N GLN A 11 6.55 6.00 12.21
CA GLN A 11 7.16 4.71 12.56
C GLN A 11 6.15 3.57 12.71
N SER A 12 4.94 3.85 13.20
CA SER A 12 3.86 2.86 13.29
C SER A 12 3.44 2.38 11.91
N GLN A 13 3.22 3.29 10.97
CA GLN A 13 2.85 2.95 9.59
C GLN A 13 3.95 2.16 8.90
N ILE A 14 5.22 2.57 9.06
CA ILE A 14 6.36 1.83 8.50
C ILE A 14 6.41 0.40 9.06
N GLN A 15 6.12 0.22 10.35
CA GLN A 15 6.07 -1.10 10.97
C GLN A 15 4.92 -1.95 10.41
N GLU A 16 3.72 -1.38 10.26
CA GLU A 16 2.58 -2.07 9.63
C GLU A 16 2.87 -2.47 8.18
N PHE A 17 3.46 -1.58 7.39
CA PHE A 17 3.89 -1.91 6.02
C PHE A 17 4.95 -3.00 5.99
N LYS A 18 5.85 -3.03 6.97
CA LYS A 18 6.87 -4.08 7.08
C LYS A 18 6.24 -5.44 7.40
N GLU A 19 5.25 -5.48 8.28
CA GLU A 19 4.51 -6.70 8.59
C GLU A 19 3.70 -7.19 7.40
N ALA A 20 3.04 -6.29 6.68
CA ALA A 20 2.34 -6.62 5.44
C ALA A 20 3.30 -7.15 4.37
N PHE A 21 4.45 -6.50 4.18
CA PHE A 21 5.48 -6.95 3.24
C PHE A 21 5.97 -8.36 3.58
N ASN A 22 6.29 -8.63 4.85
CA ASN A 22 6.70 -9.96 5.31
C ASN A 22 5.60 -11.03 5.20
N MET A 23 4.33 -10.64 5.15
CA MET A 23 3.22 -11.56 4.90
C MET A 23 3.10 -11.89 3.41
N ILE A 24 3.53 -10.99 2.53
CA ILE A 24 3.50 -11.22 1.08
C ILE A 24 4.75 -11.99 0.65
N ASP A 25 5.94 -11.55 1.06
CA ASP A 25 7.25 -12.19 0.80
C ASP A 25 7.35 -13.54 1.55
N GLN A 26 6.83 -14.60 0.94
CA GLN A 26 6.75 -15.94 1.52
C GLN A 26 8.14 -16.59 1.56
N ASN A 27 8.94 -16.35 0.53
CA ASN A 27 10.27 -16.93 0.38
C ASN A 27 11.35 -16.19 1.21
N ARG A 28 11.06 -14.98 1.69
CA ARG A 28 11.91 -14.10 2.52
C ARG A 28 13.20 -13.66 1.84
N ASP A 29 13.17 -13.45 0.53
CA ASP A 29 14.32 -12.95 -0.24
C ASP A 29 14.42 -11.42 -0.22
N GLY A 30 13.40 -10.73 0.33
CA GLY A 30 13.33 -9.28 0.43
C GLY A 30 12.76 -8.59 -0.81
N PHE A 31 12.24 -9.36 -1.76
CA PHE A 31 11.54 -8.93 -2.96
C PHE A 31 10.17 -9.63 -3.01
N ILE A 32 9.18 -8.97 -3.61
CA ILE A 32 7.90 -9.60 -3.90
C ILE A 32 7.92 -10.02 -5.36
N ASP A 33 7.72 -11.30 -5.62
CA ASP A 33 7.55 -11.85 -6.94
C ASP A 33 6.13 -12.37 -7.22
N LYS A 34 5.94 -12.95 -8.41
CA LYS A 34 4.65 -13.47 -8.85
C LYS A 34 4.19 -14.68 -8.03
N GLU A 35 5.14 -15.52 -7.60
CA GLU A 35 4.85 -16.71 -6.79
C GLU A 35 4.42 -16.30 -5.37
N ASP A 36 5.11 -15.32 -4.77
CA ASP A 36 4.72 -14.73 -3.48
C ASP A 36 3.29 -14.19 -3.48
N LEU A 37 2.92 -13.42 -4.51
CA LEU A 37 1.56 -12.89 -4.66
C LEU A 37 0.53 -14.01 -4.88
N HIS A 38 0.87 -15.02 -5.68
CA HIS A 38 0.02 -16.17 -5.90
C HIS A 38 -0.27 -16.91 -4.58
N ASP A 39 0.78 -17.21 -3.82
CA ASP A 39 0.70 -17.97 -2.57
C ASP A 39 0.01 -17.17 -1.47
N MET A 40 0.27 -15.87 -1.39
CA MET A 40 -0.44 -14.95 -0.49
C MET A 40 -1.94 -14.94 -0.80
N LEU A 41 -2.34 -14.76 -2.06
CA LEU A 41 -3.75 -14.75 -2.46
C LEU A 41 -4.41 -16.12 -2.27
N ALA A 42 -3.71 -17.21 -2.56
CA ALA A 42 -4.14 -18.57 -2.29
C ALA A 42 -4.38 -18.79 -0.79
N SER A 43 -3.52 -18.26 0.09
CA SER A 43 -3.68 -18.34 1.54
C SER A 43 -4.94 -17.61 2.05
N LEU A 44 -5.39 -16.57 1.32
CA LEU A 44 -6.64 -15.85 1.56
C LEU A 44 -7.87 -16.53 0.93
N GLY A 45 -7.70 -17.71 0.33
CA GLY A 45 -8.75 -18.46 -0.36
C GLY A 45 -9.13 -17.86 -1.72
N LYS A 46 -8.27 -17.03 -2.31
CA LYS A 46 -8.43 -16.50 -3.66
C LYS A 46 -7.58 -17.30 -4.63
N ASN A 47 -8.10 -17.58 -5.82
CA ASN A 47 -7.34 -18.16 -6.91
C ASN A 47 -7.12 -17.09 -7.98
N PRO A 48 -6.05 -16.29 -7.89
CA PRO A 48 -5.76 -15.28 -8.91
C PRO A 48 -5.40 -15.94 -10.25
N THR A 49 -5.72 -15.27 -11.35
CA THR A 49 -5.24 -15.68 -12.68
C THR A 49 -3.84 -15.16 -12.93
N ASP A 50 -3.11 -15.84 -13.81
CA ASP A 50 -1.75 -15.44 -14.21
C ASP A 50 -1.72 -14.01 -14.76
N GLU A 51 -2.72 -13.63 -15.56
CA GLU A 51 -2.91 -12.27 -16.09
C GLU A 51 -3.13 -11.21 -15.00
N TYR A 52 -3.86 -11.56 -13.94
CA TYR A 52 -4.10 -10.64 -12.82
C TYR A 52 -2.80 -10.40 -12.04
N LEU A 53 -2.03 -11.45 -11.79
CA LEU A 53 -0.73 -11.35 -11.13
C LEU A 53 0.27 -10.56 -11.98
N ASP A 54 0.31 -10.80 -13.30
CA ASP A 54 1.14 -10.00 -14.21
C ASP A 54 0.74 -8.54 -14.21
N ALA A 55 -0.55 -8.23 -14.18
CA ALA A 55 -1.01 -6.85 -14.08
C ALA A 55 -0.51 -6.19 -12.79
N MET A 56 -0.58 -6.88 -11.65
CA MET A 56 -0.04 -6.38 -10.38
C MET A 56 1.48 -6.17 -10.43
N MET A 57 2.23 -7.11 -11.01
CA MET A 57 3.68 -6.99 -11.14
C MET A 57 4.08 -5.84 -12.08
N ASN A 58 3.28 -5.57 -13.12
CA ASN A 58 3.52 -4.47 -14.05
C ASN A 58 3.15 -3.09 -13.50
N GLU A 59 2.47 -2.99 -12.35
CA GLU A 59 2.28 -1.70 -11.68
C GLU A 59 3.61 -1.13 -11.16
N ALA A 60 4.58 -2.00 -10.84
CA ALA A 60 5.88 -1.59 -10.38
C ALA A 60 6.83 -1.33 -11.57
N PRO A 61 7.59 -0.22 -11.56
CA PRO A 61 8.56 0.09 -12.62
C PRO A 61 9.81 -0.81 -12.58
N GLY A 62 9.90 -1.73 -11.63
CA GLY A 62 11.04 -2.61 -11.42
C GLY A 62 10.83 -3.58 -10.24
N PRO A 63 11.88 -4.25 -9.77
CA PRO A 63 11.79 -5.21 -8.66
C PRO A 63 11.16 -4.60 -7.41
N ILE A 64 10.16 -5.29 -6.85
CA ILE A 64 9.40 -4.81 -5.70
C ILE A 64 10.12 -5.19 -4.42
N ASN A 65 11.13 -4.42 -4.04
CA ASN A 65 11.69 -4.49 -2.68
C ASN A 65 10.89 -3.62 -1.70
N PHE A 66 11.18 -3.72 -0.41
CA PHE A 66 10.45 -2.96 0.62
C PHE A 66 10.44 -1.44 0.38
N THR A 67 11.53 -0.86 -0.12
CA THR A 67 11.59 0.58 -0.44
C THR A 67 10.67 0.94 -1.60
N MET A 68 10.63 0.11 -2.65
CA MET A 68 9.72 0.28 -3.79
C MET A 68 8.27 0.13 -3.35
N PHE A 69 7.98 -0.86 -2.51
CA PHE A 69 6.65 -1.06 -1.92
C PHE A 69 6.18 0.20 -1.19
N LEU A 70 6.98 0.75 -0.27
CA LEU A 70 6.67 2.02 0.40
C LEU A 70 6.52 3.19 -0.58
N THR A 71 7.30 3.22 -1.66
CA THR A 71 7.19 4.27 -2.68
C THR A 71 5.85 4.19 -3.41
N MET A 72 5.43 2.99 -3.84
CA MET A 72 4.13 2.79 -4.50
C MET A 72 2.94 3.16 -3.59
N PHE A 73 3.01 2.79 -2.31
CA PHE A 73 2.00 3.23 -1.33
C PHE A 73 2.07 4.73 -1.06
N GLY A 74 3.27 5.29 -0.97
CA GLY A 74 3.51 6.72 -0.77
C GLY A 74 2.95 7.55 -1.90
N GLU A 75 3.14 7.13 -3.15
CA GLU A 75 2.58 7.80 -4.33
C GLU A 75 1.06 7.69 -4.39
N LYS A 76 0.47 6.53 -4.07
CA LYS A 76 -0.99 6.37 -4.01
C LYS A 76 -1.63 7.18 -2.87
N LEU A 77 -0.91 7.40 -1.77
CA LEU A 77 -1.35 8.21 -0.63
C LEU A 77 -0.93 9.70 -0.77
N ASN A 78 -0.08 10.03 -1.75
CA ASN A 78 0.36 11.40 -1.97
C ASN A 78 -0.81 12.22 -2.53
N GLY A 79 -1.40 13.06 -1.67
CA GLY A 79 -2.55 13.89 -2.02
C GLY A 79 -3.86 13.49 -1.33
N THR A 80 -3.86 12.46 -0.49
CA THR A 80 -4.97 12.24 0.44
C THR A 80 -4.74 13.05 1.71
N ASP A 81 -5.66 13.96 2.03
CA ASP A 81 -5.64 14.68 3.30
C ASP A 81 -5.92 13.73 4.47
N PRO A 82 -5.38 13.99 5.67
CA PRO A 82 -5.73 13.25 6.88
C PRO A 82 -7.24 13.25 7.10
N GLU A 83 -7.77 12.15 7.67
CA GLU A 83 -9.21 11.98 7.89
C GLU A 83 -9.84 13.18 8.63
N ASP A 84 -9.16 13.72 9.65
CA ASP A 84 -9.64 14.88 10.40
C ASP A 84 -9.74 16.16 9.57
N VAL A 85 -8.82 16.36 8.62
CA VAL A 85 -8.86 17.50 7.70
C VAL A 85 -10.03 17.36 6.74
N ILE A 86 -10.24 16.16 6.20
CA ILE A 86 -11.37 15.85 5.33
C ILE A 86 -12.69 16.05 6.09
N ARG A 87 -12.82 15.50 7.31
CA ARG A 87 -14.01 15.67 8.15
C ARG A 87 -14.27 17.13 8.50
N ASN A 88 -13.24 17.89 8.85
CA ASN A 88 -13.38 19.31 9.16
C ASN A 88 -13.77 20.14 7.92
N ALA A 89 -13.25 19.78 6.74
CA ALA A 89 -13.65 20.42 5.49
C ALA A 89 -15.14 20.16 5.18
N PHE A 90 -15.66 18.96 5.42
CA PHE A 90 -17.09 18.65 5.29
C PHE A 90 -17.95 19.32 6.38
N ALA A 91 -17.46 19.41 7.61
CA ALA A 91 -18.17 20.10 8.70
C ALA A 91 -18.40 21.59 8.43
N CYS A 92 -17.58 22.24 7.60
CA CYS A 92 -17.84 23.61 7.13
C CYS A 92 -19.11 23.74 6.26
N PHE A 93 -19.59 22.65 5.66
CA PHE A 93 -20.80 22.63 4.83
C PHE A 93 -22.02 22.03 5.54
N ASP A 94 -21.79 21.23 6.57
CA ASP A 94 -22.82 20.56 7.37
C ASP A 94 -22.78 21.06 8.81
N GLU A 95 -23.29 22.28 9.03
CA GLU A 95 -23.35 22.93 10.35
C GLU A 95 -24.17 22.11 11.38
N GLU A 96 -25.05 21.23 10.91
CA GLU A 96 -25.90 20.37 11.74
C GLU A 96 -25.26 19.00 12.04
N ALA A 97 -24.06 18.71 11.50
CA ALA A 97 -23.36 17.43 11.63
C ALA A 97 -24.24 16.21 11.31
N THR A 98 -25.09 16.35 10.29
CA THR A 98 -26.02 15.31 9.82
C THR A 98 -25.34 14.24 8.96
N GLY A 99 -24.13 14.50 8.47
CA GLY A 99 -23.33 13.61 7.64
C GLY A 99 -23.79 13.50 6.18
N MET A 100 -24.52 14.51 5.66
CA MET A 100 -25.18 14.50 4.35
C MET A 100 -24.93 15.79 3.55
#